data_AF-A0A1G1XZM9-F1
#
_entry.id   AF-A0A1G1XZM9-F1
#
_cell.length_a   1.000
_cell.length_b   1.000
_cell.length_c   1.000
_cell.angle_alpha   90.00
_cell.angle_beta   90.00
_cell.angle_gamma   90.00
#
_symmetry.space_group_name_H-M   'P 1'
#
loop_
_entity.id
_entity.type
_entity.pdbx_description
1 polymer ?
#
loop_
_entity_poly.entity_id
_entity_poly.type
_entity_poly.pdbx_seq_one_letter_code
_entity_poly.pdbx_strand_id
1 'polypeptide(L)' 'MRKPSNREQKKYVFKEKKDFIIFDKISQLESKKLSVEDKKLVKFLRTQLEDNWRTPLVNFLDKLLVKYNKKH' A
#
# COMPACT_ATOMS: atom_id res chain seq x y z
N MET A 1 -16.94 -3.39 8.38
CA MET A 1 -15.46 -3.40 8.43
C MET A 1 -14.99 -4.84 8.46
N ARG A 2 -14.19 -5.24 7.48
CA ARG A 2 -13.50 -6.54 7.49
C ARG A 2 -12.48 -6.56 8.62
N LYS A 3 -12.50 -7.63 9.42
CA LYS A 3 -11.48 -7.86 10.45
C LYS A 3 -10.21 -8.45 9.80
N PRO A 4 -9.01 -7.88 10.03
CA PRO A 4 -7.76 -8.45 9.53
C PRO A 4 -7.51 -9.84 10.16
N SER A 5 -6.97 -10.78 9.40
CA SER A 5 -6.55 -12.08 9.91
C SER A 5 -5.35 -11.98 10.85
N ASN A 6 -5.05 -13.02 11.63
CA ASN A 6 -3.90 -13.03 12.55
C ASN A 6 -2.55 -12.82 11.83
N ARG A 7 -2.43 -13.24 10.56
CA ARG A 7 -1.22 -12.96 9.75
C ARG A 7 -1.16 -11.49 9.33
N GLU A 8 -2.28 -10.91 8.95
CA GLU A 8 -2.38 -9.49 8.56
C GLU A 8 -2.13 -8.57 9.76
N GLN A 9 -2.60 -8.94 10.96
CA GLN A 9 -2.33 -8.20 12.19
C GLN A 9 -0.85 -8.21 12.60
N LYS A 10 -0.10 -9.25 12.24
CA LYS A 10 1.36 -9.31 12.46
C LYS A 10 2.13 -8.50 11.42
N LYS A 11 1.58 -8.36 10.21
CA LYS A 11 2.23 -7.70 9.09
C LYS A 11 1.98 -6.19 9.08
N TYR A 12 0.79 -5.77 9.50
CA TYR A 12 0.33 -4.40 9.43
C TYR A 12 0.20 -3.76 10.81
N VAL A 13 0.54 -2.49 10.88
CA VAL A 13 0.42 -1.64 12.05
C VAL A 13 -0.90 -0.90 11.98
N PHE A 14 -1.83 -1.28 12.85
CA PHE A 14 -3.13 -0.64 12.99
C PHE A 14 -3.18 0.20 14.27
N LYS A 15 -2.44 1.32 14.30
CA LYS A 15 -2.34 2.20 15.47
C LYS A 15 -3.59 3.05 15.64
N GLU A 16 -4.16 3.50 14.52
CA GLU A 16 -5.34 4.36 14.50
C GLU A 16 -6.54 3.64 13.90
N LYS A 17 -7.75 4.06 14.30
CA LYS A 17 -9.00 3.63 13.66
C LYS A 17 -8.99 3.87 12.13
N LYS A 18 -8.26 4.90 11.68
CA LYS A 18 -8.08 5.23 10.27
C LYS A 18 -7.34 4.13 9.49
N ASP A 19 -6.40 3.42 10.11
CA ASP A 19 -5.66 2.34 9.47
C ASP A 19 -6.58 1.18 9.08
N PHE A 20 -7.58 0.88 9.93
CA PHE A 20 -8.61 -0.10 9.63
C PHE A 20 -9.53 0.36 8.48
N ILE A 21 -9.86 1.65 8.41
CA ILE A 21 -10.65 2.21 7.31
C ILE A 21 -9.88 2.08 5.99
N ILE A 22 -8.58 2.38 5.99
CA ILE A 22 -7.70 2.26 4.82
C ILE A 22 -7.63 0.80 4.38
N PHE A 23 -7.40 -0.14 5.30
CA PHE A 23 -7.33 -1.56 5.01
C PHE A 23 -8.64 -2.13 4.44
N ASP A 24 -9.79 -1.70 4.99
CA ASP A 24 -11.10 -2.09 4.48
C ASP A 24 -11.32 -1.58 3.05
N LYS A 25 -10.99 -0.31 2.78
CA LYS A 25 -11.05 0.27 1.43
C LYS A 25 -10.13 -0.46 0.43
N ILE A 26 -8.90 -0.78 0.82
CA ILE A 26 -7.96 -1.55 0.00
C ILE A 26 -8.55 -2.94 -0.31
N SER A 27 -9.08 -3.62 0.69
CA SER A 27 -9.70 -4.94 0.52
C SER A 27 -10.90 -4.90 -0.45
N GLN A 28 -11.71 -3.85 -0.40
CA GLN A 28 -12.82 -3.64 -1.33
C GLN A 28 -12.37 -3.29 -2.75
N LEU A 29 -11.19 -2.68 -2.92
CA LEU A 29 -10.63 -2.37 -4.23
C LEU A 29 -9.98 -3.60 -4.87
N GLU A 30 -9.30 -4.43 -4.08
CA GLU A 30 -8.67 -5.67 -4.55
C GLU A 30 -9.67 -6.71 -5.06
N SER A 31 -10.92 -6.67 -4.60
CA SER A 31 -12.00 -7.52 -5.12
C SER A 31 -12.57 -7.04 -6.46
N LYS A 32 -12.15 -5.86 -6.96
CA LYS A 32 -12.61 -5.28 -8.23
C LYS A 32 -11.64 -5.54 -9.37
N LYS A 33 -12.14 -5.46 -10.60
CA LYS A 33 -11.32 -5.52 -11.82
C LYS A 33 -10.66 -4.16 -12.10
N LEU A 34 -9.58 -3.88 -11.37
CA LEU A 34 -8.80 -2.65 -11.51
C LEU A 34 -7.90 -2.64 -12.75
N SER A 35 -7.59 -1.44 -13.25
CA SER A 35 -6.54 -1.21 -14.26
C SER A 35 -5.16 -1.61 -13.73
N VAL A 36 -4.16 -1.70 -14.61
CA VAL A 36 -2.79 -2.06 -14.19
C VAL A 36 -2.20 -0.97 -13.30
N GLU A 37 -2.48 0.28 -13.63
CA GLU A 37 -2.07 1.48 -12.90
C GLU A 37 -2.71 1.50 -11.50
N ASP A 38 -4.03 1.29 -11.42
CA ASP A 38 -4.74 1.28 -10.14
C ASP A 38 -4.30 0.10 -9.26
N LYS A 39 -4.05 -1.08 -9.84
CA LYS A 39 -3.49 -2.22 -9.09
C LYS A 39 -2.13 -1.89 -8.48
N LYS A 40 -1.26 -1.20 -9.23
CA LYS A 40 0.05 -0.77 -8.71
C LYS A 40 -0.13 0.23 -7.56
N LEU A 41 -1.05 1.18 -7.71
CA LEU A 41 -1.34 2.17 -6.68
C LEU A 41 -1.93 1.53 -5.41
N VAL A 42 -2.93 0.66 -5.55
CA VAL A 42 -3.55 -0.05 -4.40
C VAL A 42 -2.54 -0.91 -3.66
N LYS A 43 -1.66 -1.62 -4.38
CA LYS A 43 -0.56 -2.38 -3.75
C LYS A 43 0.40 -1.46 -2.98
N PHE A 44 0.74 -0.31 -3.55
CA PHE A 44 1.59 0.68 -2.87
C PHE A 44 0.94 1.27 -1.62
N LEU A 45 -0.36 1.60 -1.68
CA LEU A 45 -1.11 2.05 -0.50
C LEU A 45 -1.13 0.98 0.59
N ARG A 46 -1.21 -0.29 0.21
CA ARG A 46 -1.18 -1.42 1.16
C ARG A 46 0.14 -1.55 1.91
N THR A 47 1.27 -1.20 1.29
CA THR A 47 2.56 -1.22 2.00
C THR A 47 2.66 -0.13 3.06
N GLN A 48 1.85 0.94 2.98
CA GLN A 48 1.84 2.02 3.98
C GLN A 48 1.26 1.58 5.32
N LEU A 49 0.58 0.44 5.34
CA LEU A 49 0.09 -0.19 6.57
C LEU A 49 1.15 -1.10 7.21
N GLU A 50 2.26 -1.40 6.53
CA GLU A 50 3.31 -2.30 7.08
C GLU A 50 4.15 -1.56 8.13
N ASP A 51 4.72 -2.27 9.11
CA ASP A 51 5.54 -1.64 10.15
C ASP A 51 6.75 -0.88 9.56
N ASN A 52 7.41 -1.52 8.60
CA ASN A 52 8.52 -0.93 7.85
C ASN A 52 8.08 -0.31 6.52
N TRP A 53 6.94 0.39 6.49
CA TRP A 53 6.42 1.04 5.28
C TRP A 53 7.38 2.06 4.63
N ARG A 54 8.36 2.56 5.37
CA ARG A 54 9.37 3.49 4.87
C ARG A 54 10.23 2.87 3.77
N THR A 55 10.60 1.59 3.88
CA THR A 55 11.40 0.90 2.84
C THR A 55 10.71 0.85 1.47
N PRO A 56 9.46 0.36 1.33
CA PRO A 56 8.77 0.38 0.04
C PRO A 56 8.49 1.81 -0.46
N LEU A 57 8.30 2.79 0.43
CA LEU A 57 8.18 4.20 0.05
C LEU A 57 9.48 4.73 -0.58
N VAL A 58 10.63 4.57 0.11
CA VAL A 58 11.94 5.02 -0.40
C VAL A 58 12.24 4.38 -1.74
N ASN A 59 12.07 3.05 -1.86
CA ASN A 59 12.28 2.34 -3.13
C ASN A 59 11.38 2.85 -4.26
N PHE A 60 10.16 3.30 -3.94
CA PHE A 60 9.25 3.86 -4.93
C PHE A 60 9.73 5.25 -5.38
N LEU A 61 10.15 6.09 -4.43
CA LEU A 61 10.72 7.41 -4.72
C LEU A 61 12.01 7.32 -5.52
N ASP A 62 12.92 6.41 -5.18
CA ASP A 62 14.16 6.20 -5.92
C ASP A 62 13.90 5.81 -7.38
N LYS A 63 12.90 4.95 -7.62
CA LYS A 63 12.47 4.60 -8.99
C LYS A 63 11.92 5.81 -9.75
N LEU A 64 11.18 6.69 -9.08
CA LEU A 64 10.71 7.93 -9.70
C LEU A 64 11.87 8.88 -9.98
N LEU A 65 12.79 9.07 -9.03
CA LEU A 65 13.98 9.87 -9.23
C LEU A 65 14.81 9.34 -10.40
N VAL A 66 15.03 8.03 -10.52
CA VAL A 66 15.72 7.44 -11.70
C VAL A 66 14.95 7.69 -12.99
N LYS A 67 13.62 7.55 -12.97
CA LYS A 67 12.77 7.79 -14.17
C LYS A 67 12.87 9.23 -14.65
N TYR A 68 12.89 10.21 -13.75
CA TYR A 68 12.88 11.64 -14.09
C TYR A 68 14.27 12.27 -14.14
N ASN A 69 15.30 11.65 -13.53
CA ASN A 69 16.71 12.05 -13.65
C ASN A 69 17.38 11.47 -14.89
N LYS A 70 16.80 10.45 -15.52
CA LYS A 70 17.09 10.13 -16.93
C LYS A 70 16.54 11.27 -17.80
N LYS A 71 17.25 12.40 -17.81
CA LYS A 71 17.08 13.42 -18.84
C LYS A 71 17.36 12.78 -20.21
N HIS A 72 16.52 13.15 -21.18
CA HIS A 72 16.78 13.06 -22.61
C HIS A 72 18.14 13.67 -22.97
#